data_AF-A0A382R553-F1
#
_entry.id   AF-A0A382R553-F1
#
_cell.length_a   1.000
_cell.length_b   1.000
_cell.length_c   1.000
_cell.angle_alpha   90.00
_cell.angle_beta   90.00
_cell.angle_gamma   90.00
#
_symmetry.space_group_name_H-M   'P 1'
#
loop_
_entity.id
_entity.type
_entity.pdbx_description
1 polymer ?
#
loop_
_entity_poly.entity_id
_entity_poly.type
_entity_poly.pdbx_seq_one_letter_code
_entity_poly.pdbx_strand_id
1 'polypeptide(L)'
;MVKKGFPKFGISQSGAFVSALKNYNLPDFILSLIAKECNSDLLERGRIDDKLSSMNDESLELLHKIFIDCDEDSLGRFSQYRFFAYVSSMYHKCEILINETIPGKSGKNHKIPIAIKNNGMYIAIGFNKVIGNPITKRDVIKLYSIADDVKNGDHGTQLTDAVYGSSVGFKGDALVELERLSDARGKDPETMLNFKTANFENRIYSVMKC
;
A
#
# COMPACT_ATOMS: atom_id res chain seq x y z
N MET A 1 2.07 52.34 5.74
CA MET A 1 3.26 51.70 6.34
C MET A 1 2.80 50.59 7.27
N VAL A 2 2.91 49.33 6.85
CA VAL A 2 2.51 48.16 7.65
C VAL A 2 3.62 47.88 8.66
N LYS A 3 3.29 47.81 9.96
CA LYS A 3 4.26 47.54 11.04
C LYS A 3 4.86 46.13 10.86
N LYS A 4 6.12 46.07 10.38
CA LYS A 4 7.00 44.90 10.49
C LYS A 4 7.32 44.70 11.98
N GLY A 5 6.99 43.53 12.56
CA GLY A 5 7.52 43.17 13.87
C GLY A 5 6.64 42.32 14.81
N PHE A 6 5.41 41.96 14.44
CA PHE A 6 4.65 40.99 15.23
C PHE A 6 4.77 39.58 14.61
N PRO A 7 5.30 38.59 15.34
CA PRO A 7 5.19 37.19 14.94
C PRO A 7 3.69 36.85 14.84
N LYS A 8 3.27 36.24 13.73
CA LYS A 8 1.94 35.63 13.66
C LYS A 8 1.97 34.40 14.57
N PHE A 9 1.54 34.55 15.81
CA PHE A 9 1.24 33.42 16.70
C PHE A 9 -0.10 32.80 16.26
N GLY A 10 -0.07 32.16 15.11
CA GLY A 10 -1.00 31.12 14.73
C GLY A 10 -0.13 29.95 14.32
N ILE A 11 -0.40 28.76 14.84
CA ILE A 11 0.15 27.54 14.26
C ILE A 11 -0.24 27.62 12.77
N SER A 12 0.74 27.75 11.86
CA SER A 12 0.42 27.69 10.44
C SER A 12 -0.33 26.38 10.20
N GLN A 13 -1.28 26.35 9.28
CA GLN A 13 -2.02 25.12 8.97
C GLN A 13 -1.04 23.94 8.73
N SER A 14 0.11 24.23 8.11
CA SER A 14 1.26 23.33 7.97
C SER A 14 1.82 22.83 9.31
N GLY A 15 2.03 23.71 10.31
CA GLY A 15 2.49 23.31 11.64
C GLY A 15 1.51 22.40 12.38
N ALA A 16 0.20 22.59 12.18
CA ALA A 16 -0.83 21.71 12.74
C ALA A 16 -0.80 20.33 12.08
N PHE A 17 -0.69 20.29 10.74
CA PHE A 17 -0.58 19.05 9.98
C PHE A 17 0.68 18.26 10.32
N VAL A 18 1.85 18.91 10.41
CA VAL A 18 3.10 18.24 10.83
C VAL A 18 2.94 17.60 12.22
N SER A 19 2.33 18.31 13.17
CA SER A 19 2.12 17.81 14.53
C SER A 19 1.16 16.61 14.60
N ALA A 20 0.15 16.56 13.73
CA ALA A 20 -0.75 15.42 13.62
C ALA A 20 -0.08 14.22 12.94
N LEU A 21 0.56 14.45 11.79
CA LEU A 21 1.12 13.41 10.93
C LEU A 21 2.33 12.70 11.55
N LYS A 22 3.16 13.39 12.35
CA LYS A 22 4.33 12.78 12.99
C LYS A 22 4.00 11.59 13.89
N ASN A 23 2.80 11.58 14.49
CA ASN A 23 2.38 10.50 15.40
C ASN A 23 1.89 9.26 14.63
N TYR A 24 1.64 9.39 13.33
CA TYR A 24 1.11 8.31 12.50
C TYR A 24 2.20 7.39 11.92
N ASN A 25 3.48 7.71 12.15
CA ASN A 25 4.67 6.93 11.73
C ASN A 25 4.57 6.43 10.28
N LEU A 26 4.21 7.32 9.35
CA LEU A 26 4.05 6.97 7.95
C LEU A 26 5.37 6.46 7.35
N PRO A 27 5.33 5.39 6.52
CA PRO A 27 6.51 4.92 5.83
C PRO A 27 7.11 5.99 4.91
N ASP A 28 8.44 6.08 4.85
CA ASP A 28 9.15 7.09 4.04
C ASP A 28 8.72 7.08 2.56
N PHE A 29 8.49 5.91 1.98
CA PHE A 29 8.08 5.80 0.57
C PHE A 29 6.71 6.43 0.31
N ILE A 30 5.80 6.45 1.31
CA ILE A 30 4.50 7.14 1.19
C ILE A 30 4.72 8.65 1.12
N LEU A 31 5.62 9.17 1.96
CA LEU A 31 5.99 10.59 1.91
C LEU A 31 6.59 10.92 0.55
N SER A 32 7.48 10.06 0.01
CA SER A 32 8.08 10.26 -1.31
C SER A 32 7.04 10.21 -2.45
N LEU A 33 6.06 9.31 -2.37
CA LEU A 33 4.99 9.23 -3.37
C LEU A 33 4.14 10.51 -3.39
N ILE A 34 3.72 10.98 -2.22
CA ILE A 34 2.86 12.17 -2.12
C ILE A 34 3.66 13.44 -2.44
N ALA A 35 4.90 13.56 -1.96
CA ALA A 35 5.76 14.68 -2.33
C ALA A 35 5.91 14.77 -3.86
N LYS A 36 6.10 13.64 -4.54
CA LYS A 36 6.17 13.61 -6.01
C LYS A 36 4.85 13.99 -6.68
N GLU A 37 3.71 13.53 -6.16
CA GLU A 37 2.38 13.88 -6.71
C GLU A 37 2.10 15.38 -6.59
N CYS A 38 2.50 16.00 -5.47
CA CYS A 38 2.28 17.41 -5.18
C CYS A 38 3.46 18.32 -5.56
N ASN A 39 4.44 17.82 -6.34
CA ASN A 39 5.65 18.55 -6.73
C ASN A 39 6.33 19.28 -5.55
N SER A 40 6.49 18.55 -4.46
CA SER A 40 7.09 19.00 -3.21
C SER A 40 8.50 18.47 -3.03
N ASP A 41 9.32 19.24 -2.34
CA ASP A 41 10.57 18.74 -1.77
C ASP A 41 10.26 17.70 -0.67
N LEU A 42 11.22 16.80 -0.45
CA LEU A 42 11.23 15.87 0.67
C LEU A 42 12.66 15.61 1.09
N LEU A 43 12.97 15.89 2.35
CA LEU A 43 14.27 15.60 2.94
C LEU A 43 14.51 14.07 2.98
N GLU A 44 15.59 13.61 2.34
CA GLU A 44 15.89 12.17 2.23
C GLU A 44 16.23 11.52 3.59
N ARG A 45 16.85 12.27 4.49
CA ARG A 45 17.33 11.79 5.80
C ARG A 45 16.93 12.75 6.91
N GLY A 46 16.53 12.22 8.05
CA GLY A 46 16.13 13.04 9.20
C GLY A 46 15.02 12.38 10.00
N ARG A 47 14.57 13.06 11.06
CA ARG A 47 13.39 12.63 11.81
C ARG A 47 12.13 12.91 10.98
N ILE A 48 11.04 12.22 11.30
CA ILE A 48 9.75 12.42 10.61
C ILE A 48 9.31 13.90 10.64
N ASP A 49 9.56 14.60 11.75
CA ASP A 49 9.26 16.02 11.92
C ASP A 49 9.99 16.88 10.88
N ASP A 50 11.29 16.61 10.66
CA ASP A 50 12.12 17.34 9.70
C ASP A 50 11.68 17.06 8.26
N LYS A 51 11.36 15.79 7.97
CA LYS A 51 10.86 15.36 6.66
C LYS A 51 9.52 16.02 6.33
N LEU A 52 8.55 15.94 7.23
CA LEU A 52 7.25 16.58 7.04
C LEU A 52 7.38 18.10 6.92
N SER A 53 8.24 18.73 7.73
CA SER A 53 8.46 20.18 7.67
C SER A 53 9.15 20.64 6.37
N SER A 54 9.79 19.74 5.64
CA SER A 54 10.38 20.03 4.33
C SER A 54 9.36 20.00 3.17
N MET A 55 8.16 19.46 3.41
CA MET A 55 7.12 19.34 2.38
C MET A 55 6.29 20.62 2.25
N ASN A 56 5.74 20.86 1.07
CA ASN A 56 4.82 21.97 0.80
C ASN A 56 3.43 21.73 1.46
N ASP A 57 2.64 22.81 1.55
CA ASP A 57 1.32 22.77 2.20
C ASP A 57 0.36 21.78 1.52
N GLU A 58 0.41 21.66 0.19
CA GLU A 58 -0.44 20.73 -0.58
C GLU A 58 -0.17 19.27 -0.22
N SER A 59 1.11 18.91 -0.09
CA SER A 59 1.52 17.56 0.33
C SER A 59 1.08 17.24 1.75
N LEU A 60 1.23 18.20 2.68
CA LEU A 60 0.83 18.04 4.07
C LEU A 60 -0.70 17.92 4.20
N GLU A 61 -1.44 18.72 3.44
CA GLU A 61 -2.90 18.64 3.39
C GLU A 61 -3.37 17.30 2.79
N LEU A 62 -2.72 16.84 1.72
CA LEU A 62 -3.04 15.54 1.10
C LEU A 62 -2.75 14.38 2.04
N LEU A 63 -1.59 14.37 2.71
CA LEU A 63 -1.26 13.39 3.76
C LEU A 63 -2.31 13.40 4.88
N HIS A 64 -2.71 14.58 5.34
CA HIS A 64 -3.71 14.72 6.40
C HIS A 64 -5.07 14.14 5.97
N LYS A 65 -5.53 14.50 4.77
CA LYS A 65 -6.78 13.98 4.18
C LYS A 65 -6.77 12.45 4.10
N ILE A 66 -5.69 11.86 3.60
CA ILE A 66 -5.58 10.42 3.40
C ILE A 66 -5.53 9.66 4.74
N PHE A 67 -4.66 10.09 5.66
CA PHE A 67 -4.28 9.26 6.82
C PHE A 67 -4.94 9.68 8.14
N ILE A 68 -5.32 10.94 8.29
CA ILE A 68 -5.96 11.45 9.51
C ILE A 68 -7.47 11.54 9.31
N ASP A 69 -7.92 12.28 8.30
CA ASP A 69 -9.35 12.44 8.02
C ASP A 69 -9.96 11.16 7.40
N CYS A 70 -9.09 10.31 6.86
CA CYS A 70 -9.45 9.08 6.17
C CYS A 70 -10.41 9.32 5.00
N ASP A 71 -10.22 10.43 4.30
CA ASP A 71 -11.04 10.87 3.18
C ASP A 71 -10.99 9.87 2.01
N GLU A 72 -11.91 10.02 1.07
CA GLU A 72 -12.02 9.15 -0.10
C GLU A 72 -12.11 9.98 -1.39
N ASP A 73 -11.25 9.66 -2.35
CA ASP A 73 -11.31 10.23 -3.69
C ASP A 73 -12.12 9.33 -4.63
N SER A 74 -12.73 9.93 -5.65
CA SER A 74 -13.54 9.21 -6.64
C SER A 74 -12.76 8.20 -7.48
N LEU A 75 -11.44 8.32 -7.54
CA LEU A 75 -10.54 7.40 -8.26
C LEU A 75 -9.97 6.31 -7.34
N GLY A 76 -10.22 6.37 -6.04
CA GLY A 76 -9.76 5.42 -5.03
C GLY A 76 -8.25 5.46 -4.73
N ARG A 77 -7.52 6.51 -5.15
CA ARG A 77 -6.10 6.72 -4.84
C ARG A 77 -5.83 6.78 -3.34
N PHE A 78 -6.68 7.40 -2.55
CA PHE A 78 -6.50 7.54 -1.10
C PHE A 78 -6.60 6.18 -0.42
N SER A 79 -7.52 5.32 -0.88
CA SER A 79 -7.59 3.94 -0.44
C SER A 79 -6.35 3.14 -0.87
N GLN A 80 -5.81 3.39 -2.06
CA GLN A 80 -4.59 2.77 -2.55
C GLN A 80 -3.37 3.13 -1.69
N TYR A 81 -3.20 4.41 -1.31
CA TYR A 81 -2.11 4.84 -0.45
C TYR A 81 -2.19 4.21 0.94
N ARG A 82 -3.40 4.13 1.52
CA ARG A 82 -3.63 3.41 2.78
C ARG A 82 -3.32 1.93 2.66
N PHE A 83 -3.66 1.30 1.54
CA PHE A 83 -3.30 -0.10 1.29
C PHE A 83 -1.79 -0.30 1.23
N PHE A 84 -1.06 0.59 0.56
CA PHE A 84 0.40 0.52 0.52
C PHE A 84 1.03 0.68 1.91
N ALA A 85 0.56 1.63 2.70
CA ALA A 85 1.00 1.81 4.07
C ALA A 85 0.72 0.57 4.93
N TYR A 86 -0.47 -0.02 4.78
CA TYR A 86 -0.86 -1.26 5.45
C TYR A 86 0.08 -2.42 5.08
N VAL A 87 0.29 -2.68 3.79
CA VAL A 87 1.19 -3.75 3.33
C VAL A 87 2.61 -3.52 3.84
N SER A 88 3.11 -2.29 3.77
CA SER A 88 4.45 -1.96 4.29
C SER A 88 4.57 -2.23 5.79
N SER A 89 3.52 -2.00 6.57
CA SER A 89 3.51 -2.30 8.00
C SER A 89 3.63 -3.80 8.30
N MET A 90 3.25 -4.67 7.37
CA MET A 90 3.37 -6.13 7.51
C MET A 90 4.80 -6.63 7.28
N TYR A 91 5.65 -5.86 6.58
CA TYR A 91 6.99 -6.28 6.15
C TYR A 91 8.05 -5.26 6.62
N HIS A 92 8.32 -5.27 7.92
CA HIS A 92 9.30 -4.38 8.53
C HIS A 92 10.70 -4.57 7.92
N LYS A 93 11.40 -3.45 7.70
CA LYS A 93 12.79 -3.39 7.16
C LYS A 93 12.95 -4.04 5.77
N CYS A 94 11.87 -4.25 5.05
CA CYS A 94 11.91 -4.71 3.66
C CYS A 94 11.88 -3.53 2.70
N GLU A 95 12.43 -3.74 1.50
CA GLU A 95 12.34 -2.79 0.40
C GLU A 95 10.93 -2.86 -0.20
N ILE A 96 10.28 -1.70 -0.33
CA ILE A 96 8.94 -1.59 -0.92
C ILE A 96 9.08 -0.96 -2.30
N LEU A 97 8.54 -1.64 -3.31
CA LEU A 97 8.52 -1.18 -4.69
C LEU A 97 7.07 -1.01 -5.14
N ILE A 98 6.81 0.05 -5.90
CA ILE A 98 5.45 0.43 -6.33
C ILE A 98 5.38 0.45 -7.84
N ASN A 99 4.30 -0.13 -8.40
CA ASN A 99 4.08 -0.27 -9.84
C ASN A 99 5.18 -1.04 -10.58
N GLU A 100 5.73 -2.07 -9.95
CA GLU A 100 6.73 -2.94 -10.57
C GLU A 100 6.13 -3.83 -11.66
N THR A 101 6.97 -4.24 -12.60
CA THR A 101 6.62 -5.27 -13.59
C THR A 101 7.45 -6.51 -13.32
N ILE A 102 6.79 -7.62 -13.00
CA ILE A 102 7.45 -8.89 -12.69
C ILE A 102 7.06 -9.92 -13.75
N PRO A 103 8.02 -10.54 -14.45
CA PRO A 103 7.74 -11.63 -15.38
C PRO A 103 7.35 -12.90 -14.62
N GLY A 104 6.29 -13.56 -15.07
CA GLY A 104 5.90 -14.89 -14.61
C GLY A 104 6.52 -16.01 -15.45
N LYS A 105 6.32 -17.26 -15.01
CA LYS A 105 6.77 -18.46 -15.72
C LYS A 105 6.25 -18.54 -17.15
N SER A 106 5.04 -18.04 -17.40
CA SER A 106 4.42 -18.00 -18.72
C SER A 106 5.13 -17.07 -19.71
N GLY A 107 6.15 -16.30 -19.27
CA GLY A 107 6.79 -15.23 -20.05
C GLY A 107 5.95 -13.95 -20.09
N LYS A 108 4.79 -13.92 -19.44
CA LYS A 108 3.96 -12.73 -19.33
C LYS A 108 4.48 -11.80 -18.24
N ASN A 109 4.57 -10.52 -18.58
CA ASN A 109 4.85 -9.45 -17.64
C ASN A 109 3.58 -9.06 -16.86
N HIS A 110 3.65 -9.14 -15.53
CA HIS A 110 2.56 -8.75 -14.64
C HIS A 110 2.88 -7.42 -13.97
N LYS A 111 1.98 -6.45 -14.10
CA LYS A 111 2.08 -5.18 -13.38
C LYS A 111 1.58 -5.37 -11.94
N ILE A 112 2.49 -5.23 -10.99
CA ILE A 112 2.25 -5.43 -9.57
C ILE A 112 2.19 -4.06 -8.89
N PRO A 113 1.04 -3.66 -8.30
CA PRO A 113 0.89 -2.38 -7.63
C PRO A 113 1.88 -2.15 -6.49
N ILE A 114 2.10 -3.16 -5.66
CA ILE A 114 3.11 -3.14 -4.59
C ILE A 114 3.83 -4.48 -4.53
N ALA A 115 5.16 -4.44 -4.51
CA ALA A 115 6.02 -5.60 -4.36
C ALA A 115 7.00 -5.36 -3.21
N ILE A 116 7.31 -6.43 -2.48
CA ILE A 116 8.17 -6.36 -1.30
C ILE A 116 9.40 -7.21 -1.59
N LYS A 117 10.57 -6.61 -1.45
CA LYS A 117 11.85 -7.29 -1.53
C LYS A 117 12.53 -7.39 -0.18
N ASN A 118 13.17 -8.52 0.04
CA ASN A 118 14.12 -8.70 1.13
C ASN A 118 15.43 -9.22 0.53
N ASN A 119 16.54 -8.52 0.79
CA ASN A 119 17.85 -8.83 0.22
C ASN A 119 17.82 -9.04 -1.30
N GLY A 120 17.09 -8.20 -2.03
CA GLY A 120 16.98 -8.24 -3.49
C GLY A 120 15.99 -9.27 -4.07
N MET A 121 15.41 -10.13 -3.24
CA MET A 121 14.46 -11.17 -3.66
C MET A 121 13.02 -10.78 -3.32
N TYR A 122 12.07 -11.02 -4.23
CA TYR A 122 10.66 -10.78 -3.95
C TYR A 122 10.14 -11.78 -2.91
N ILE A 123 9.57 -11.26 -1.83
CA ILE A 123 8.98 -12.07 -0.75
C ILE A 123 7.46 -11.95 -0.69
N ALA A 124 6.91 -10.82 -1.14
CA ALA A 124 5.48 -10.61 -1.21
C ALA A 124 5.07 -9.70 -2.38
N ILE A 125 3.84 -9.89 -2.85
CA ILE A 125 3.17 -9.01 -3.81
C ILE A 125 1.80 -8.61 -3.28
N GLY A 126 1.32 -7.43 -3.66
CA GLY A 126 0.03 -6.92 -3.20
C GLY A 126 -0.79 -6.28 -4.31
N PHE A 127 -2.09 -6.50 -4.25
CA PHE A 127 -3.09 -5.91 -5.12
C PHE A 127 -4.21 -5.31 -4.29
N ASN A 128 -4.79 -4.21 -4.74
CA ASN A 128 -5.98 -3.65 -4.11
C ASN A 128 -7.04 -3.36 -5.18
N LYS A 129 -8.29 -3.77 -4.91
CA LYS A 129 -9.43 -3.34 -5.71
C LYS A 129 -10.01 -2.06 -5.11
N VAL A 130 -9.66 -0.93 -5.73
CA VAL A 130 -9.96 0.41 -5.21
C VAL A 130 -11.39 0.88 -5.47
N ILE A 131 -11.96 0.55 -6.63
CA ILE A 131 -13.27 1.04 -7.08
C ILE A 131 -14.11 -0.05 -7.74
N GLY A 132 -15.41 0.23 -7.89
CA GLY A 132 -16.36 -0.61 -8.60
C GLY A 132 -17.03 -1.65 -7.70
N ASN A 133 -17.39 -2.79 -8.29
CA ASN A 133 -18.12 -3.84 -7.57
C ASN A 133 -17.22 -4.61 -6.60
N PRO A 134 -17.77 -5.19 -5.52
CA PRO A 134 -17.05 -6.09 -4.63
C PRO A 134 -16.27 -7.17 -5.37
N ILE A 135 -15.17 -7.64 -4.76
CA ILE A 135 -14.32 -8.69 -5.34
C ILE A 135 -15.15 -9.95 -5.56
N THR A 136 -15.11 -10.44 -6.80
CA THR A 136 -15.85 -11.62 -7.24
C THR A 136 -14.94 -12.86 -7.30
N LYS A 137 -15.56 -14.04 -7.44
CA LYS A 137 -14.85 -15.29 -7.74
C LYS A 137 -13.86 -15.19 -8.91
N ARG A 138 -14.24 -14.45 -9.97
CA ARG A 138 -13.37 -14.23 -11.14
C ARG A 138 -12.14 -13.39 -10.79
N ASP A 139 -12.31 -12.39 -9.93
CA ASP A 139 -11.23 -11.50 -9.51
C ASP A 139 -10.17 -12.26 -8.69
N VAL A 140 -10.60 -13.10 -7.73
CA VAL A 140 -9.68 -13.92 -6.93
C VAL A 140 -8.96 -14.98 -7.76
N ILE A 141 -9.64 -15.61 -8.73
CA ILE A 141 -8.99 -16.55 -9.66
C ILE A 141 -7.90 -15.84 -10.46
N LYS A 142 -8.20 -14.64 -10.97
CA LYS A 142 -7.23 -13.84 -11.72
C LYS A 142 -6.02 -13.48 -10.85
N LEU A 143 -6.25 -13.02 -9.62
CA LEU A 143 -5.15 -12.73 -8.69
C LEU A 143 -4.32 -13.99 -8.44
N TYR A 144 -4.98 -15.10 -8.10
CA TYR A 144 -4.33 -16.37 -7.83
C TYR A 144 -3.43 -16.78 -9.00
N SER A 145 -3.94 -16.73 -10.24
CA SER A 145 -3.17 -17.06 -11.43
C SER A 145 -1.95 -16.16 -11.62
N ILE A 146 -2.05 -14.85 -11.31
CA ILE A 146 -0.90 -13.94 -11.40
C ILE A 146 0.14 -14.31 -10.35
N ALA A 147 -0.28 -14.47 -9.09
CA ALA A 147 0.63 -14.78 -8.00
C ALA A 147 1.31 -16.14 -8.18
N ASP A 148 0.57 -17.12 -8.70
CA ASP A 148 1.07 -18.43 -9.07
C ASP A 148 2.09 -18.36 -10.21
N ASP A 149 1.78 -17.62 -11.27
CA ASP A 149 2.69 -17.47 -12.41
C ASP A 149 3.98 -16.75 -12.01
N VAL A 150 3.89 -15.73 -11.13
CA VAL A 150 5.06 -15.04 -10.58
C VAL A 150 5.87 -15.96 -9.67
N LYS A 151 5.24 -16.69 -8.72
CA LYS A 151 5.92 -17.65 -7.83
C LYS A 151 6.74 -18.68 -8.59
N ASN A 152 6.20 -19.16 -9.71
CA ASN A 152 6.85 -20.18 -10.53
C ASN A 152 7.83 -19.60 -11.56
N GLY A 153 7.97 -18.27 -11.67
CA GLY A 153 8.93 -17.60 -12.55
C GLY A 153 10.29 -17.39 -11.89
N ASP A 154 11.26 -16.90 -12.65
CA ASP A 154 12.67 -16.78 -12.23
C ASP A 154 12.88 -15.88 -10.99
N HIS A 155 12.00 -14.92 -10.78
CA HIS A 155 12.08 -13.99 -9.64
C HIS A 155 11.17 -14.40 -8.46
N GLY A 156 10.44 -15.52 -8.58
CA GLY A 156 9.40 -15.93 -7.64
C GLY A 156 9.85 -16.87 -6.54
N THR A 157 11.09 -17.39 -6.56
CA THR A 157 11.52 -18.49 -5.69
C THR A 157 11.25 -18.22 -4.21
N GLN A 158 11.52 -17.00 -3.74
CA GLN A 158 11.30 -16.59 -2.34
C GLN A 158 9.94 -15.92 -2.09
N LEU A 159 9.07 -15.85 -3.09
CA LEU A 159 7.72 -15.31 -2.92
C LEU A 159 6.95 -16.24 -1.99
N THR A 160 6.52 -15.72 -0.85
CA THR A 160 5.82 -16.48 0.19
C THR A 160 4.41 -15.96 0.41
N ASP A 161 4.14 -14.69 0.09
CA ASP A 161 2.85 -14.08 0.33
C ASP A 161 2.29 -13.35 -0.90
N ALA A 162 0.98 -13.44 -1.08
CA ALA A 162 0.19 -12.61 -1.98
C ALA A 162 -0.93 -11.93 -1.18
N VAL A 163 -0.91 -10.60 -1.11
CA VAL A 163 -1.88 -9.81 -0.35
C VAL A 163 -2.94 -9.25 -1.28
N TYR A 164 -4.22 -9.58 -1.05
CA TYR A 164 -5.35 -8.98 -1.74
C TYR A 164 -6.12 -8.03 -0.83
N GLY A 165 -5.98 -6.73 -1.09
CA GLY A 165 -6.82 -5.69 -0.54
C GLY A 165 -8.13 -5.52 -1.32
N SER A 166 -9.19 -5.19 -0.61
CA SER A 166 -10.39 -4.61 -1.20
C SER A 166 -10.77 -3.33 -0.48
N SER A 167 -10.93 -2.25 -1.24
CA SER A 167 -11.61 -1.04 -0.79
C SER A 167 -13.13 -1.13 -0.96
N VAL A 168 -13.62 -2.13 -1.70
CA VAL A 168 -15.02 -2.30 -2.11
C VAL A 168 -15.66 -3.58 -1.56
N GLY A 169 -15.01 -4.25 -0.61
CA GLY A 169 -15.48 -5.50 -0.02
C GLY A 169 -15.22 -6.75 -0.87
N PHE A 170 -15.47 -7.91 -0.27
CA PHE A 170 -15.42 -9.22 -0.90
C PHE A 170 -16.82 -9.83 -0.96
N LYS A 171 -17.15 -10.51 -2.06
CA LYS A 171 -18.28 -11.44 -2.05
C LYS A 171 -17.89 -12.71 -1.30
N GLY A 172 -18.83 -13.31 -0.56
CA GLY A 172 -18.55 -14.51 0.23
C GLY A 172 -18.05 -15.69 -0.62
N ASP A 173 -18.58 -15.87 -1.83
CA ASP A 173 -18.14 -16.90 -2.78
C ASP A 173 -16.71 -16.69 -3.30
N ALA A 174 -16.22 -15.45 -3.30
CA ALA A 174 -14.85 -15.13 -3.66
C ALA A 174 -13.86 -15.57 -2.58
N LEU A 175 -14.20 -15.39 -1.30
CA LEU A 175 -13.35 -15.82 -0.19
C LEU A 175 -13.24 -17.35 -0.14
N VAL A 176 -14.36 -18.05 -0.28
CA VAL A 176 -14.41 -19.52 -0.32
C VAL A 176 -13.59 -20.06 -1.49
N GLU A 177 -13.65 -19.42 -2.66
CA GLU A 177 -12.83 -19.87 -3.80
C GLU A 177 -11.34 -19.64 -3.56
N LEU A 178 -10.95 -18.50 -2.96
CA LEU A 178 -9.54 -18.22 -2.67
C LEU A 178 -8.96 -19.22 -1.67
N GLU A 179 -9.72 -19.56 -0.62
CA GLU A 179 -9.35 -20.59 0.34
C GLU A 179 -9.17 -21.95 -0.36
N ARG A 180 -10.14 -22.36 -1.19
CA ARG A 180 -10.07 -23.60 -1.99
C ARG A 180 -8.82 -23.65 -2.88
N LEU A 181 -8.46 -22.53 -3.51
CA LEU A 181 -7.27 -22.44 -4.36
C LEU A 181 -5.97 -22.47 -3.54
N SER A 182 -5.97 -21.84 -2.37
CA SER A 182 -4.84 -21.87 -1.42
C SER A 182 -4.58 -23.30 -0.93
N ASP A 183 -5.63 -24.02 -0.53
CA ASP A 183 -5.52 -25.40 -0.04
C ASP A 183 -5.06 -26.39 -1.11
N ALA A 184 -5.48 -26.18 -2.36
CA ALA A 184 -5.10 -27.04 -3.49
C ALA A 184 -3.58 -27.02 -3.77
N ARG A 185 -2.86 -26.00 -3.32
CA ARG A 185 -1.41 -25.84 -3.53
C ARG A 185 -0.57 -26.72 -2.60
N GLY A 186 -1.17 -27.27 -1.54
CA GLY A 186 -0.48 -28.07 -0.54
C GLY A 186 0.39 -27.25 0.41
N LYS A 187 1.15 -27.92 1.28
CA LYS A 187 1.95 -27.32 2.37
C LYS A 187 3.46 -27.45 2.17
N ASP A 188 3.90 -27.75 0.94
CA ASP A 188 5.32 -27.86 0.62
C ASP A 188 5.99 -26.48 0.76
N PRO A 189 6.97 -26.30 1.67
CA PRO A 189 7.61 -25.02 1.90
C PRO A 189 8.23 -24.36 0.65
N GLU A 190 8.65 -25.13 -0.35
CA GLU A 190 9.27 -24.58 -1.56
C GLU A 190 8.23 -23.94 -2.50
N THR A 191 7.04 -24.54 -2.57
CA THR A 191 5.97 -24.11 -3.49
C THR A 191 4.86 -23.31 -2.79
N MET A 192 4.87 -23.27 -1.45
CA MET A 192 3.89 -22.58 -0.63
C MET A 192 3.81 -21.10 -0.99
N LEU A 193 2.57 -20.61 -1.08
CA LEU A 193 2.23 -19.22 -1.31
C LEU A 193 0.98 -18.90 -0.50
N ASN A 194 1.12 -18.03 0.51
CA ASN A 194 0.02 -17.65 1.39
C ASN A 194 -0.80 -16.54 0.74
N PHE A 195 -2.10 -16.73 0.64
CA PHE A 195 -3.02 -15.69 0.18
C PHE A 195 -3.62 -14.99 1.39
N LYS A 196 -3.28 -13.71 1.57
CA LYS A 196 -3.77 -12.87 2.66
C LYS A 196 -4.81 -11.91 2.12
N THR A 197 -6.01 -11.89 2.70
CA THR A 197 -7.06 -10.92 2.35
C THR A 197 -7.09 -9.78 3.35
N ALA A 198 -7.27 -8.57 2.86
CA ALA A 198 -7.43 -7.37 3.69
C ALA A 198 -8.65 -6.60 3.22
N ASN A 199 -9.60 -6.35 4.12
CA ASN A 199 -10.76 -5.53 3.80
C ASN A 199 -10.61 -4.13 4.40
N PHE A 200 -10.99 -3.14 3.61
CA PHE A 200 -11.10 -1.78 4.07
C PHE A 200 -12.47 -1.60 4.73
N GLU A 201 -12.50 -1.72 6.05
CA GLU A 201 -13.71 -1.50 6.86
C GLU A 201 -13.41 -0.49 7.95
N ASN A 202 -14.38 0.37 8.27
CA ASN A 202 -14.21 1.42 9.28
C ASN A 202 -12.97 2.30 9.04
N ARG A 203 -12.65 2.56 7.78
CA ARG A 203 -11.52 3.40 7.34
C ARG A 203 -10.12 2.82 7.61
N ILE A 204 -10.02 1.55 7.98
CA ILE A 204 -8.76 0.86 8.28
C ILE A 204 -8.72 -0.46 7.52
N TYR A 205 -7.56 -0.82 6.99
CA TYR A 205 -7.35 -2.17 6.46
C TYR A 205 -7.21 -3.16 7.62
N SER A 206 -8.06 -4.18 7.64
CA SER A 206 -7.97 -5.28 8.59
C SER A 206 -7.80 -6.61 7.87
N VAL A 207 -7.00 -7.51 8.45
CA VAL A 207 -6.86 -8.87 7.95
C VAL A 207 -8.20 -9.57 8.06
N MET A 208 -8.72 -10.06 6.94
CA MET A 208 -9.79 -11.03 6.98
C MET A 208 -9.17 -12.40 7.21
N LYS A 209 -9.64 -13.11 8.26
CA LYS A 209 -9.38 -14.55 8.35
C LYS A 209 -10.22 -15.21 7.27
N CYS A 210 -9.56 -15.66 6.21
CA CYS A 210 -10.03 -16.79 5.43
C CYS A 210 -9.79 -18.03 6.30
#